data_AF-A0A8J3W2F8-F1
#
_entry.id   AF-A0A8J3W2F8-F1
#
_cell.length_a   1.000
_cell.length_b   1.000
_cell.length_c   1.000
_cell.angle_alpha   90.00
_cell.angle_beta   90.00
_cell.angle_gamma   90.00
#
_symmetry.space_group_name_H-M   'P 1'
#
loop_
_entity.id
_entity.type
_entity.pdbx_description
1 polymer ?
#
loop_
_entity_poly.entity_id
_entity_poly.type
_entity_poly.pdbx_seq_one_letter_code
_entity_poly.pdbx_strand_id
1 'polypeptide(L)'
;MTVTANSSAAKRGKTPAALAKRAGLVVAAALLGATTVGAMPVNASAGSASSALRADCGGTIKSKSYPSKTVWTLTWANCGGKTVRKKVNLRWAPDYGCSKIPGGSTRKWTYVQPRGDIAYPQGFKSC
;
A
#
# COMPACT_ATOMS: atom_id res chain seq x y z
N MET A 1 5.54 4.13 53.69
CA MET A 1 4.10 4.38 53.49
C MET A 1 3.60 3.34 52.50
N THR A 2 2.85 2.37 53.00
CA THR A 2 2.28 1.26 52.24
C THR A 2 0.80 1.56 52.04
N VAL A 3 0.30 1.50 50.81
CA VAL A 3 -1.14 1.59 50.53
C VAL A 3 -1.58 0.33 49.79
N THR A 4 -2.48 -0.38 50.46
CA THR A 4 -3.17 -1.61 50.06
C THR A 4 -4.22 -1.35 48.98
N ALA A 5 -4.48 -2.39 48.18
CA ALA A 5 -5.34 -2.50 47.01
C ALA A 5 -6.82 -2.12 47.19
N ASN A 6 -7.52 -1.92 46.07
CA ASN A 6 -8.94 -2.22 45.97
C ASN A 6 -9.29 -2.87 44.61
N SER A 7 -9.93 -4.03 44.68
CA SER A 7 -10.47 -4.82 43.56
C SER A 7 -12.00 -4.76 43.62
N SER A 8 -12.68 -4.58 42.49
CA SER A 8 -14.09 -4.96 42.24
C SER A 8 -14.39 -4.72 40.74
N ALA A 9 -14.45 -5.73 39.86
CA ALA A 9 -15.54 -6.70 39.60
C ALA A 9 -16.74 -6.13 38.80
N ALA A 10 -16.96 -6.62 37.56
CA ALA A 10 -18.29 -6.75 36.95
C ALA A 10 -18.34 -7.68 35.71
N LYS A 11 -18.75 -8.94 35.98
CA LYS A 11 -19.84 -9.72 35.34
C LYS A 11 -19.87 -10.05 33.82
N ARG A 12 -19.70 -11.36 33.57
CA ARG A 12 -20.53 -12.32 32.79
C ARG A 12 -21.60 -11.79 31.81
N GLY A 13 -21.60 -12.35 30.59
CA GLY A 13 -22.85 -12.58 29.84
C GLY A 13 -22.73 -13.05 28.38
N LYS A 14 -23.18 -14.29 28.13
CA LYS A 14 -23.81 -14.85 26.90
C LYS A 14 -22.98 -15.32 25.69
N THR A 15 -22.78 -16.64 25.61
CA THR A 15 -23.00 -17.47 24.39
C THR A 15 -24.51 -17.55 24.06
N PRO A 16 -25.01 -18.03 22.89
CA PRO A 16 -24.45 -18.96 21.89
C PRO A 16 -24.60 -18.46 20.42
N ALA A 17 -24.10 -19.12 19.37
CA ALA A 17 -24.82 -20.17 18.66
C ALA A 17 -23.94 -20.79 17.56
N ALA A 18 -24.02 -22.12 17.47
CA ALA A 18 -23.53 -22.94 16.39
C ALA A 18 -24.40 -22.77 15.12
N LEU A 19 -23.92 -23.40 14.03
CA LEU A 19 -24.70 -24.13 13.01
C LEU A 19 -24.72 -23.53 11.59
N ALA A 20 -23.94 -24.15 10.69
CA ALA A 20 -24.27 -24.58 9.32
C ALA A 20 -22.94 -25.03 8.67
N LYS A 21 -22.51 -26.30 8.65
CA LYS A 21 -23.02 -27.51 8.00
C LYS A 21 -23.60 -27.32 6.59
N ARG A 22 -22.86 -27.91 5.64
CA ARG A 22 -23.26 -28.66 4.42
C ARG A 22 -23.18 -27.98 3.05
N ALA A 23 -22.32 -28.60 2.23
CA ALA A 23 -22.66 -29.23 0.96
C ALA A 23 -22.60 -28.41 -0.34
N GLY A 24 -22.22 -29.14 -1.41
CA GLY A 24 -22.20 -28.72 -2.82
C GLY A 24 -20.75 -28.55 -3.31
N LEU A 25 -20.12 -29.46 -4.07
CA LEU A 25 -20.52 -29.92 -5.42
C LEU A 25 -21.00 -28.70 -6.24
N VAL A 26 -20.38 -28.31 -7.35
CA VAL A 26 -20.29 -29.06 -8.61
C VAL A 26 -19.15 -28.50 -9.48
N VAL A 27 -18.45 -29.42 -10.12
CA VAL A 27 -17.52 -29.23 -11.23
C VAL A 27 -18.29 -29.07 -12.55
N ALA A 28 -17.85 -28.12 -13.38
CA ALA A 28 -17.99 -28.04 -14.85
C ALA A 28 -19.36 -27.81 -15.51
N ALA A 29 -19.38 -26.80 -16.39
CA ALA A 29 -20.01 -26.79 -17.72
C ALA A 29 -19.40 -25.58 -18.47
N ALA A 30 -18.47 -25.73 -19.42
CA ALA A 30 -18.68 -26.11 -20.82
C ALA A 30 -19.79 -25.28 -21.50
N LEU A 31 -19.40 -24.38 -22.41
CA LEU A 31 -20.14 -23.86 -23.59
C LEU A 31 -19.13 -22.98 -24.37
N LEU A 32 -18.44 -23.51 -25.39
CA LEU A 32 -18.82 -23.48 -26.81
C LEU A 32 -19.14 -22.08 -27.37
N GLY A 33 -18.20 -21.58 -28.17
CA GLY A 33 -18.49 -20.90 -29.44
C GLY A 33 -18.88 -19.43 -29.41
N ALA A 34 -17.93 -18.55 -29.73
CA ALA A 34 -18.22 -17.29 -30.44
C ALA A 34 -17.00 -16.87 -31.25
N THR A 35 -17.04 -17.16 -32.55
CA THR A 35 -16.27 -16.43 -33.55
C THR A 35 -16.81 -15.01 -33.65
N THR A 36 -16.06 -14.02 -33.19
CA THR A 36 -16.20 -12.64 -33.65
C THR A 36 -14.82 -12.08 -33.99
N VAL A 37 -14.69 -11.75 -35.26
CA VAL A 37 -13.58 -11.01 -35.85
C VAL A 37 -13.65 -9.57 -35.33
N GLY A 38 -12.50 -9.01 -34.94
CA GLY A 38 -12.31 -7.57 -34.83
C GLY A 38 -12.48 -6.95 -33.43
N ALA A 39 -11.45 -7.07 -32.60
CA ALA A 39 -11.06 -6.03 -31.65
C ALA A 39 -9.64 -6.36 -31.21
N MET A 40 -8.70 -5.41 -31.34
CA MET A 40 -7.39 -5.54 -30.72
C MET A 40 -7.60 -5.62 -29.21
N PRO A 41 -7.25 -6.73 -28.54
CA PRO A 41 -7.16 -6.69 -27.10
C PRO A 41 -5.94 -5.83 -26.79
N VAL A 42 -6.21 -4.60 -26.34
CA VAL A 42 -5.33 -3.95 -25.36
C VAL A 42 -4.95 -5.04 -24.37
N ASN A 43 -3.65 -5.27 -24.22
CA ASN A 43 -3.11 -6.26 -23.31
C ASN A 43 -3.45 -5.82 -21.88
N ALA A 44 -4.69 -6.07 -21.47
CA ALA A 44 -5.11 -6.14 -20.10
C ALA A 44 -4.37 -7.36 -19.56
N SER A 45 -3.17 -7.11 -19.04
CA SER A 45 -2.51 -8.06 -18.16
C SER A 45 -3.35 -8.15 -16.89
N ALA A 46 -4.41 -8.95 -16.97
CA ALA A 46 -5.05 -9.59 -15.85
C ALA A 46 -4.03 -10.60 -15.28
N GLY A 47 -3.19 -10.10 -14.37
CA GLY A 47 -2.31 -10.93 -13.56
C GLY A 47 -3.05 -11.43 -12.34
N SER A 48 -3.20 -12.74 -12.25
CA SER A 48 -3.86 -13.51 -11.20
C SER A 48 -3.49 -13.15 -9.77
N ALA A 49 -4.46 -13.43 -8.91
CA ALA A 49 -4.44 -13.32 -7.47
C ALA A 49 -3.24 -14.01 -6.78
N SER A 50 -2.81 -13.42 -5.68
CA SER A 50 -2.31 -14.15 -4.53
C SER A 50 -2.66 -13.37 -3.28
N SER A 51 -3.51 -13.96 -2.45
CA SER A 51 -3.68 -13.57 -1.05
C SER A 51 -2.41 -13.95 -0.27
N ALA A 52 -1.27 -13.38 -0.67
CA ALA A 52 -0.10 -13.26 0.16
C ALA A 52 -0.35 -12.06 1.09
N LEU A 53 0.12 -12.10 2.34
CA LEU A 53 0.18 -10.91 3.20
C LEU A 53 0.63 -9.73 2.34
N ARG A 54 -0.27 -8.77 2.07
CA ARG A 54 -0.02 -7.73 1.07
C ARG A 54 1.34 -7.10 1.32
N ALA A 55 2.23 -7.24 0.36
CA ALA A 55 3.49 -6.55 0.38
C ALA A 55 3.23 -5.04 0.21
N ASP A 56 4.23 -4.25 0.56
CA ASP A 56 4.24 -2.83 0.29
C ASP A 56 3.91 -2.57 -1.20
N CYS A 57 2.98 -1.64 -1.49
CA CYS A 57 2.55 -1.38 -2.88
C CYS A 57 3.57 -0.56 -3.67
N GLY A 58 4.66 -0.13 -3.04
CA GLY A 58 5.72 0.65 -3.65
C GLY A 58 5.43 2.15 -3.64
N GLY A 59 6.21 2.87 -4.43
CA GLY A 59 6.10 4.32 -4.52
C GLY A 59 6.18 4.84 -5.94
N THR A 60 5.62 6.04 -6.11
CA THR A 60 5.59 6.79 -7.36
C THR A 60 6.31 8.11 -7.19
N ILE A 61 6.96 8.56 -8.25
CA ILE A 61 7.65 9.85 -8.33
C ILE A 61 7.10 10.57 -9.56
N LYS A 62 6.55 11.76 -9.37
CA LYS A 62 6.00 12.59 -10.43
C LYS A 62 6.62 13.98 -10.37
N SER A 63 7.15 14.47 -11.48
CA SER A 63 7.62 15.85 -11.61
C SER A 63 6.59 16.72 -12.30
N LYS A 64 6.54 18.00 -11.91
CA LYS A 64 5.91 19.07 -12.66
C LYS A 64 6.90 20.22 -12.79
N SER A 65 7.28 20.51 -14.04
CA SER A 65 8.21 21.58 -14.35
C SER A 65 7.48 22.92 -14.46
N TYR A 66 8.08 23.95 -13.87
CA TYR A 66 7.67 25.34 -13.94
C TYR A 66 8.83 26.17 -14.48
N PRO A 67 8.60 27.41 -14.96
CA PRO A 67 9.66 28.23 -15.56
C PRO A 67 10.90 28.39 -14.68
N SER A 68 10.71 28.53 -13.36
CA SER A 68 11.76 28.78 -12.38
C SER A 68 12.13 27.59 -11.48
N LYS A 69 11.39 26.47 -11.55
CA LYS A 69 11.56 25.34 -10.62
C LYS A 69 10.91 24.05 -11.12
N THR A 70 11.38 22.91 -10.64
CA THR A 70 10.72 21.62 -10.82
C THR A 70 10.18 21.15 -9.47
N VAL A 71 8.89 20.80 -9.43
CA VAL A 71 8.25 20.27 -8.23
C VAL A 71 8.07 18.77 -8.39
N TRP A 72 8.67 18.00 -7.50
CA TRP A 72 8.57 16.56 -7.43
C TRP A 72 7.59 16.17 -6.33
N THR A 73 6.55 15.42 -6.70
CA THR A 73 5.65 14.73 -5.77
C THR A 73 6.05 13.27 -5.70
N LEU A 74 6.44 12.85 -4.50
CA LEU A 74 6.80 11.47 -4.20
C LEU A 74 5.74 10.87 -3.30
N THR A 75 5.19 9.73 -3.67
CA THR A 75 4.13 9.08 -2.90
C THR A 75 4.48 7.62 -2.69
N TRP A 76 4.51 7.16 -1.45
CA TRP A 76 4.71 5.75 -1.08
C TRP A 76 3.44 5.20 -0.45
N ALA A 77 2.92 4.09 -0.98
CA ALA A 77 1.71 3.44 -0.51
C ALA A 77 2.05 2.12 0.17
N ASN A 78 1.81 2.03 1.48
CA ASN A 78 1.97 0.78 2.22
C ASN A 78 0.63 0.04 2.26
N CYS A 79 0.47 -0.96 1.39
CA CYS A 79 -0.71 -1.81 1.36
C CYS A 79 -0.67 -2.99 2.33
N GLY A 80 0.46 -3.20 3.01
CA GLY A 80 0.60 -4.26 4.00
C GLY A 80 0.00 -3.91 5.34
N GLY A 81 -0.11 -4.90 6.22
CA GLY A 81 -0.62 -4.71 7.59
C GLY A 81 0.44 -4.21 8.59
N LYS A 82 1.72 -4.16 8.20
CA LYS A 82 2.83 -3.76 9.07
C LYS A 82 3.30 -2.34 8.74
N THR A 83 3.70 -1.59 9.75
CA THR A 83 4.35 -0.28 9.56
C THR A 83 5.71 -0.46 8.91
N VAL A 84 6.00 0.31 7.86
CA VAL A 84 7.31 0.36 7.21
C VAL A 84 8.00 1.69 7.50
N ARG A 85 9.32 1.74 7.35
CA ARG A 85 10.09 2.99 7.40
C ARG A 85 10.74 3.24 6.04
N LYS A 86 10.50 4.42 5.49
CA LYS A 86 11.00 4.82 4.17
C LYS A 86 11.57 6.22 4.22
N LYS A 87 12.57 6.45 3.39
CA LYS A 87 13.12 7.78 3.08
C LYS A 87 13.22 7.98 1.57
N VAL A 88 13.20 9.24 1.15
CA VAL A 88 13.44 9.61 -0.25
C VAL A 88 14.95 9.69 -0.48
N ASN A 89 15.42 8.96 -1.50
CA ASN A 89 16.80 9.06 -1.98
C ASN A 89 16.93 10.27 -2.89
N LEU A 90 17.75 11.25 -2.50
CA LEU A 90 18.09 12.39 -3.34
C LEU A 90 19.47 12.18 -3.97
N ARG A 91 19.57 12.43 -5.28
CA ARG A 91 20.84 12.55 -5.97
C ARG A 91 21.49 13.87 -5.56
N TRP A 92 22.79 13.88 -5.27
CA TRP A 92 23.58 15.10 -5.03
C TRP A 92 23.09 16.00 -3.87
N ALA A 93 22.21 15.48 -3.01
CA ALA A 93 21.73 16.13 -1.80
C ALA A 93 21.49 15.06 -0.72
N PRO A 94 21.49 15.44 0.56
CA PRO A 94 21.16 14.50 1.63
C PRO A 94 19.74 13.93 1.47
N ASP A 95 19.60 12.64 1.75
CA ASP A 95 18.29 11.98 1.76
C ASP A 95 17.32 12.67 2.73
N TYR A 96 16.03 12.53 2.47
CA TYR A 96 15.02 12.93 3.45
C TYR A 96 15.15 12.07 4.73
N GLY A 97 14.65 12.62 5.84
CA GLY A 97 14.51 11.87 7.07
C GLY A 97 13.58 10.66 6.93
N CYS A 98 13.90 9.60 7.68
CA CYS A 98 13.09 8.38 7.73
C CYS A 98 11.70 8.66 8.28
N SER A 99 10.68 8.34 7.49
CA SER A 99 9.27 8.46 7.88
C SER A 99 8.70 7.08 8.19
N LYS A 100 7.91 6.97 9.26
CA LYS A 100 7.09 5.78 9.55
C LYS A 100 5.80 5.85 8.72
N ILE A 101 5.45 4.75 8.06
CA ILE A 101 4.27 4.64 7.20
C ILE A 101 3.45 3.45 7.70
N PRO A 102 2.36 3.70 8.47
CA PRO A 102 1.48 2.64 8.94
C PRO A 102 0.97 1.74 7.82
N GLY A 103 0.61 0.50 8.17
CA GLY A 103 -0.06 -0.40 7.24
C GLY A 103 -1.38 0.18 6.75
N GLY A 104 -1.68 0.02 5.46
CA GLY A 104 -2.86 0.59 4.80
C GLY A 104 -2.81 2.11 4.57
N SER A 105 -1.65 2.76 4.80
CA SER A 105 -1.52 4.21 4.67
C SER A 105 -0.62 4.62 3.51
N THR A 106 -0.74 5.89 3.12
CA THR A 106 0.09 6.50 2.07
C THR A 106 0.84 7.70 2.65
N ARG A 107 2.12 7.84 2.29
CA ARG A 107 2.95 8.99 2.63
C ARG A 107 3.34 9.74 1.37
N LYS A 108 3.22 11.08 1.42
CA LYS A 108 3.64 11.97 0.35
C LYS A 108 4.76 12.88 0.82
N TRP A 109 5.75 13.09 -0.03
CA TRP A 109 6.79 14.12 0.10
C TRP A 109 6.72 15.04 -1.11
N THR A 110 7.06 16.29 -0.87
CA THR A 110 7.22 17.29 -1.92
C THR A 110 8.66 17.78 -1.88
N TYR A 111 9.33 17.70 -3.01
CA TYR A 111 10.67 18.26 -3.20
C TYR A 111 10.60 19.34 -4.28
N VAL A 112 11.08 20.53 -3.97
CA VAL A 112 11.10 21.65 -4.90
C VAL A 112 12.54 21.94 -5.25
N GLN A 113 12.85 21.80 -6.53
CA GLN A 113 14.17 22.03 -7.08
C GLN A 113 14.15 23.36 -7.84
N PRO A 114 14.90 24.38 -7.41
CA PRO A 114 15.12 25.58 -8.22
C PRO A 114 15.75 25.23 -9.57
N ARG A 115 15.45 26.00 -10.61
CA ARG A 115 16.06 25.80 -11.92
C ARG A 115 17.59 26.01 -11.83
N GLY A 116 18.35 25.06 -12.38
CA GLY A 116 19.82 25.07 -12.34
C GLY A 116 20.44 24.23 -11.21
N ASP A 117 19.64 23.78 -10.25
CA ASP A 117 20.10 22.81 -9.24
C ASP A 117 20.23 21.42 -9.88
N ILE A 118 21.18 20.61 -9.41
CA ILE A 118 21.44 19.23 -9.88
C ILE A 118 20.80 18.17 -8.99
N ALA A 119 20.28 18.55 -7.82
CA ALA A 119 19.69 17.60 -6.89
C ALA A 119 18.28 17.18 -7.32
N TYR A 120 18.04 15.87 -7.44
CA TYR A 120 16.73 15.33 -7.82
C TYR A 120 16.46 13.98 -7.14
N PRO A 121 15.19 13.63 -6.92
CA PRO A 121 14.85 12.35 -6.32
C PRO A 121 15.07 11.17 -7.27
N GLN A 122 15.73 10.12 -6.77
CA GLN A 122 15.97 8.89 -7.54
C GLN A 122 15.01 7.76 -7.19
N GLY A 123 14.40 7.80 -6.00
CA GLY A 123 13.66 6.66 -5.49
C GLY A 123 13.38 6.72 -4.01
N PHE A 124 12.99 5.58 -3.46
CA PHE A 124 12.76 5.37 -2.04
C PHE A 124 13.76 4.35 -1.52
N LYS A 125 14.29 4.59 -0.32
CA LYS A 125 15.14 3.64 0.41
C LYS A 125 14.43 3.22 1.69
N SER A 126 14.64 1.98 2.10
CA SER A 126 14.24 1.56 3.44
C SER A 126 15.13 2.22 4.48
N CYS A 127 14.51 2.52 5.60
CA CYS A 127 15.17 2.62 6.89
C CYS A 127 14.68 1.44 7.74
#